data_AF-A0A1F3Q9X7-F1
#
_entry.id   AF-A0A1F3Q9X7-F1
#
_cell.length_a   1.000
_cell.length_b   1.000
_cell.length_c   1.000
_cell.angle_alpha   90.00
_cell.angle_beta   90.00
_cell.angle_gamma   90.00
#
_symmetry.space_group_name_H-M   'P 1'
#
loop_
_entity.id
_entity.type
_entity.pdbx_description
1 polymer ?
#
loop_
_entity_poly.entity_id
_entity_poly.type
_entity_poly.pdbx_seq_one_letter_code
_entity_poly.pdbx_strand_id
1 'polypeptide(L)'
;MSERNSTRRKFLKLLGLSIGAVTSTNAFASFIDIEEIKKLNPEQQEFMMRYGKWMDELTIVARIQKTNPDDFENQKKMMFLGTKAQELQPELSTYMKDETFALIFKESIKRLTNEI
;
A
#
# COMPACT_ATOMS: atom_id res chain seq x y z
N MET A 1 -14.31 21.69 13.33
CA MET A 1 -13.11 21.26 12.57
C MET A 1 -12.30 20.29 13.42
N SER A 2 -12.44 18.97 13.24
CA SER A 2 -11.60 17.98 13.97
C SER A 2 -11.40 16.65 13.22
N GLU A 3 -12.29 16.26 12.30
CA GLU A 3 -12.17 14.96 11.64
C GLU A 3 -11.00 14.88 10.64
N ARG A 4 -10.76 15.95 9.88
CA ARG A 4 -9.76 16.02 8.79
C ARG A 4 -8.32 15.76 9.28
N ASN A 5 -7.97 16.34 10.43
CA ASN A 5 -6.66 16.11 11.09
C ASN A 5 -6.56 14.71 11.72
N SER A 6 -7.68 14.05 12.00
CA SER A 6 -7.70 12.67 12.48
C SER A 6 -7.48 11.69 11.33
N THR A 7 -8.07 11.93 10.16
CA THR A 7 -7.96 11.05 8.99
C THR A 7 -6.55 11.02 8.44
N ARG A 8 -5.88 12.18 8.28
CA ARG A 8 -4.46 12.21 7.88
C ARG A 8 -3.55 11.50 8.88
N ARG A 9 -3.72 11.75 10.18
CA ARG A 9 -2.91 11.10 11.22
C ARG A 9 -3.18 9.60 11.32
N LYS A 10 -4.43 9.15 11.15
CA LYS A 10 -4.79 7.74 11.10
C LYS A 10 -4.26 7.06 9.84
N PHE A 11 -4.34 7.72 8.70
CA PHE A 11 -3.80 7.23 7.44
C PHE A 11 -2.28 7.07 7.50
N LEU A 12 -1.55 8.11 7.92
CA LEU A 12 -0.09 8.03 8.10
C LEU A 12 0.31 6.98 9.15
N LYS A 13 -0.45 6.84 10.24
CA LYS A 13 -0.25 5.76 11.23
C LYS A 13 -0.52 4.36 10.68
N LEU A 14 -1.58 4.20 9.88
CA LEU A 14 -1.95 2.92 9.25
C LEU A 14 -0.84 2.42 8.33
N LEU A 15 -0.12 3.35 7.69
CA LEU A 15 0.98 3.04 6.80
C LEU A 15 2.30 2.77 7.51
N GLY A 16 2.39 2.99 8.83
CA GLY A 16 3.66 2.94 9.55
C GLY A 16 4.69 4.00 9.10
N LEU A 17 4.30 4.88 8.18
CA LEU A 17 5.13 5.91 7.57
C LEU A 17 5.18 7.13 8.49
N SER A 18 6.09 7.10 9.46
CA SER A 18 6.53 8.32 10.15
C SER A 18 7.24 9.20 9.13
N ILE A 19 6.51 10.18 8.58
CA ILE A 19 6.92 11.36 7.81
C ILE A 19 8.43 11.41 7.51
N GLY A 20 8.85 10.70 6.47
CA GLY A 20 10.20 10.71 5.95
C GLY A 20 10.20 9.95 4.64
N ALA A 21 10.23 10.69 3.53
CA ALA A 21 10.41 10.22 2.16
C ALA A 21 9.59 8.97 1.73
N VAL A 22 8.48 9.18 1.00
CA VAL A 22 8.10 8.25 -0.07
C VAL A 22 8.28 9.03 -1.36
N THR A 23 9.51 9.03 -1.86
CA THR A 23 9.91 9.73 -3.10
C THR A 23 9.90 8.80 -4.31
N SER A 24 9.63 7.51 -4.14
CA SER A 24 9.66 6.57 -5.26
C SER A 24 8.63 6.96 -6.33
N THR A 25 9.15 7.16 -7.53
CA THR A 25 8.38 7.36 -8.77
C THR A 25 7.88 6.06 -9.37
N ASN A 26 8.23 4.93 -8.75
CA ASN A 26 8.09 3.61 -9.33
C ASN A 26 6.88 2.90 -8.73
N ALA A 27 6.07 2.29 -9.59
CA ALA A 27 4.89 1.53 -9.19
C ALA A 27 5.29 0.26 -8.44
N PHE A 28 4.53 -0.15 -7.43
CA PHE A 28 4.64 -1.45 -6.77
C PHE A 28 4.71 -2.60 -7.78
N ALA A 29 3.93 -2.53 -8.85
CA ALA A 29 3.97 -3.51 -9.94
C ALA A 29 5.36 -3.69 -10.57
N SER A 30 6.24 -2.68 -10.52
CA SER A 30 7.62 -2.76 -11.01
C SER A 30 8.58 -3.46 -10.03
N PHE A 31 8.17 -3.66 -8.78
CA PHE A 31 8.95 -4.31 -7.72
C PHE A 31 8.48 -5.74 -7.42
N ILE A 32 7.34 -6.13 -8.00
CA ILE A 32 6.87 -7.50 -8.00
C ILE A 32 7.76 -8.34 -8.91
N ASP A 33 8.31 -9.42 -8.37
CA ASP A 33 8.94 -10.47 -9.16
C ASP A 33 7.89 -11.46 -9.67
N ILE A 34 7.60 -11.40 -10.97
CA ILE A 34 6.56 -12.22 -11.62
C ILE A 34 6.88 -13.72 -11.49
N GLU A 35 8.15 -14.12 -11.49
CA GLU A 35 8.53 -15.51 -11.33
C GLU A 35 8.31 -16.00 -9.91
N GLU A 36 8.50 -15.14 -8.91
CA GLU A 36 8.18 -15.45 -7.52
C GLU A 36 6.67 -15.54 -7.31
N ILE A 37 5.87 -14.60 -7.86
CA ILE A 37 4.41 -14.64 -7.76
C ILE A 37 3.84 -15.93 -8.35
N LYS A 38 4.38 -16.44 -9.45
CA LYS A 38 3.93 -17.71 -10.05
C LYS A 38 4.04 -18.92 -9.11
N LYS A 39 4.83 -18.83 -8.05
CA LYS A 39 4.96 -19.89 -7.01
C LYS A 39 3.79 -19.88 -6.02
N LEU A 40 3.03 -18.80 -5.96
CA LEU A 40 1.87 -18.64 -5.08
C LEU A 40 0.65 -19.35 -5.68
N ASN A 41 -0.35 -19.65 -4.85
CA ASN A 41 -1.63 -20.13 -5.35
C ASN A 41 -2.41 -19.01 -6.08
N PRO A 42 -3.40 -19.33 -6.94
CA PRO A 42 -4.10 -18.32 -7.74
C PRO A 42 -4.74 -17.19 -6.92
N GLU A 43 -5.30 -17.49 -5.74
CA GLU A 43 -5.93 -16.48 -4.88
C GLU A 43 -4.89 -15.51 -4.30
N GLN A 44 -3.75 -16.03 -3.86
CA GLN A 44 -2.61 -15.24 -3.39
C GLN A 44 -2.01 -14.39 -4.52
N GLN A 45 -1.94 -14.91 -5.74
CA GLN A 45 -1.48 -14.13 -6.91
C GLN A 45 -2.43 -12.97 -7.19
N GLU A 46 -3.74 -13.22 -7.22
CA GLU A 46 -4.75 -12.18 -7.40
C GLU A 46 -4.67 -11.14 -6.28
N PHE A 47 -4.48 -11.58 -5.04
CA PHE A 47 -4.27 -10.68 -3.92
C PHE A 47 -3.03 -9.79 -4.10
N MET A 48 -1.88 -10.34 -4.49
CA MET A 48 -0.67 -9.54 -4.72
C MET A 48 -0.88 -8.47 -5.81
N MET A 49 -1.60 -8.80 -6.88
CA MET A 49 -1.95 -7.84 -7.93
C MET A 49 -2.87 -6.73 -7.42
N ARG A 50 -3.91 -7.09 -6.66
CA ARG A 50 -4.85 -6.12 -6.05
C ARG A 50 -4.16 -5.23 -5.02
N TYR A 51 -3.36 -5.82 -4.14
CA TYR A 51 -2.58 -5.12 -3.13
C TYR A 51 -1.58 -4.17 -3.78
N GLY A 52 -0.92 -4.60 -4.86
CA GLY A 52 0.00 -3.76 -5.60
C GLY A 52 -0.67 -2.54 -6.23
N LYS A 53 -1.83 -2.72 -6.86
CA LYS A 53 -2.60 -1.59 -7.38
C LYS A 53 -3.04 -0.63 -6.27
N TRP A 54 -3.44 -1.15 -5.12
CA TRP A 54 -3.77 -0.32 -3.95
C TRP A 54 -2.55 0.49 -3.47
N MET A 55 -1.34 -0.10 -3.46
CA MET A 55 -0.08 0.61 -3.14
C MET A 55 0.27 1.70 -4.17
N ASP A 56 0.00 1.47 -5.45
CA ASP A 56 0.21 2.47 -6.51
C ASP A 56 -0.70 3.68 -6.32
N GLU A 57 -2.00 3.44 -6.10
CA GLU A 57 -2.98 4.49 -5.85
C GLU A 57 -2.65 5.27 -4.57
N LEU A 58 -2.21 4.57 -3.53
CA LEU A 58 -1.72 5.14 -2.28
C LEU A 58 -0.55 6.10 -2.52
N THR A 59 0.43 5.70 -3.32
CA THR A 59 1.62 6.51 -3.62
C THR A 59 1.24 7.81 -4.33
N ILE A 60 0.33 7.74 -5.29
CA ILE A 60 -0.19 8.92 -6.01
C ILE A 60 -0.87 9.88 -5.03
N VAL A 61 -1.77 9.35 -4.20
CA VAL A 61 -2.55 10.14 -3.24
C VAL A 61 -1.66 10.77 -2.18
N ALA A 62 -0.64 10.06 -1.70
CA ALA A 62 0.36 10.58 -0.77
C ALA A 62 1.18 11.73 -1.40
N ARG A 63 1.56 11.62 -2.68
CA ARG A 63 2.27 12.68 -3.40
C ARG A 63 1.41 13.94 -3.51
N ILE A 64 0.17 13.81 -3.97
CA ILE A 64 -0.77 14.95 -4.06
C ILE A 64 -1.00 15.55 -2.67
N GLN A 65 -1.12 14.73 -1.64
CA GLN A 65 -1.31 15.20 -0.27
C GLN A 65 -0.12 16.02 0.24
N LYS A 66 1.10 15.74 -0.23
CA LYS A 66 2.31 16.53 0.09
C LYS A 66 2.31 17.88 -0.63
N THR A 67 1.88 17.93 -1.89
CA THR A 67 1.94 19.14 -2.73
C THR A 67 0.72 20.03 -2.61
N ASN A 68 -0.48 19.44 -2.49
CA ASN A 68 -1.75 20.13 -2.35
C ASN A 68 -2.60 19.46 -1.25
N PRO A 69 -2.38 19.84 0.02
CA PRO A 69 -3.06 19.19 1.13
C PRO A 69 -4.59 19.38 1.09
N ASP A 70 -5.07 20.51 0.59
CA ASP A 70 -6.49 20.87 0.63
C ASP A 70 -7.29 20.37 -0.58
N ASP A 71 -6.66 19.55 -1.44
CA ASP A 71 -7.33 18.85 -2.53
C ASP A 71 -8.45 17.94 -2.00
N PHE A 72 -9.70 18.33 -2.27
CA PHE A 72 -10.88 17.64 -1.78
C PHE A 72 -11.04 16.24 -2.41
N GLU A 73 -10.70 16.08 -3.68
CA GLU A 73 -10.79 14.79 -4.37
C GLU A 73 -9.71 13.83 -3.86
N ASN A 74 -8.51 14.34 -3.58
CA ASN A 74 -7.45 13.56 -2.95
C ASN A 74 -7.82 13.12 -1.52
N GLN A 75 -8.49 13.99 -0.75
CA GLN A 75 -8.97 13.65 0.59
C GLN A 75 -10.02 12.53 0.56
N LYS A 76 -10.97 12.56 -0.39
CA LYS A 76 -11.91 11.46 -0.60
C LYS A 76 -11.19 10.16 -0.95
N LYS A 77 -10.20 10.21 -1.86
CA LYS A 77 -9.40 9.04 -2.24
C LYS A 77 -8.62 8.47 -1.05
N MET A 78 -8.03 9.30 -0.19
CA MET A 78 -7.39 8.82 1.04
C MET A 78 -8.37 8.07 1.96
N MET A 79 -9.60 8.59 2.13
CA MET A 79 -10.62 7.91 2.93
C MET A 79 -10.98 6.56 2.33
N PHE A 80 -11.22 6.52 1.02
CA PHE A 80 -11.52 5.29 0.30
C PHE A 80 -10.39 4.24 0.40
N LEU A 81 -9.14 4.66 0.17
CA LEU A 81 -7.97 3.80 0.30
C LEU A 81 -7.75 3.30 1.73
N GLY A 82 -8.09 4.13 2.74
CA GLY A 82 -8.08 3.73 4.14
C GLY A 82 -9.11 2.64 4.45
N THR A 83 -10.32 2.73 3.90
CA THR A 83 -11.32 1.65 3.98
C THR A 83 -10.81 0.38 3.28
N LYS A 84 -10.24 0.51 2.07
CA LYS A 84 -9.66 -0.64 1.35
C LYS A 84 -8.54 -1.33 2.12
N ALA A 85 -7.73 -0.58 2.85
CA ALA A 85 -6.71 -1.18 3.71
C ALA A 85 -7.31 -2.05 4.82
N GLN A 86 -8.43 -1.63 5.41
CA GLN A 86 -9.16 -2.43 6.41
C GLN A 86 -9.77 -3.69 5.80
N GLU A 87 -10.19 -3.65 4.53
CA GLU A 87 -10.69 -4.82 3.80
C GLU A 87 -9.57 -5.80 3.42
N LEU A 88 -8.38 -5.29 3.05
CA LEU A 88 -7.23 -6.11 2.66
C LEU A 88 -6.52 -6.73 3.88
N GLN A 89 -6.61 -6.13 5.06
CA GLN A 89 -5.87 -6.56 6.25
C GLN A 89 -6.19 -8.01 6.69
N PRO A 90 -7.46 -8.47 6.78
CA PRO A 90 -7.77 -9.85 7.15
C PRO A 90 -7.27 -10.86 6.12
N GLU A 91 -7.36 -10.52 4.83
CA GLU A 91 -6.89 -11.37 3.73
C GLU A 91 -5.36 -11.49 3.74
N LEU A 92 -4.65 -10.36 3.90
CA LEU A 92 -3.21 -10.34 4.12
C LEU A 92 -2.82 -11.20 5.35
N SER A 93 -3.50 -11.02 6.47
CA SER A 93 -3.22 -11.77 7.70
C SER A 93 -3.43 -13.27 7.54
N THR A 94 -4.36 -13.66 6.67
CA THR A 94 -4.61 -15.06 6.34
C THR A 94 -3.50 -15.61 5.46
N TYR A 95 -3.13 -14.91 4.39
CA TYR A 95 -2.06 -15.36 3.48
C TYR A 95 -0.66 -15.31 4.11
N MET A 96 -0.40 -14.41 5.05
CA MET A 96 0.87 -14.37 5.81
C MET A 96 1.12 -15.60 6.68
N LYS A 97 0.13 -16.49 6.87
CA LYS A 97 0.32 -17.80 7.51
C LYS A 97 1.03 -18.81 6.61
N ASP A 98 0.97 -18.60 5.29
CA ASP A 98 1.75 -19.35 4.31
C ASP A 98 3.17 -18.78 4.26
N GLU A 99 4.17 -19.62 4.56
CA GLU A 99 5.56 -19.20 4.64
C GLU A 99 6.11 -18.71 3.29
N THR A 100 5.69 -19.34 2.19
CA THR A 100 6.12 -18.97 0.83
C THR A 100 5.57 -17.60 0.48
N PHE A 101 4.29 -17.38 0.74
CA PHE A 101 3.65 -16.08 0.57
C PHE A 101 4.31 -15.00 1.43
N ALA A 102 4.51 -15.27 2.73
CA ALA A 102 5.11 -14.31 3.64
C ALA A 102 6.52 -13.89 3.20
N LEU A 103 7.33 -14.82 2.69
CA LEU A 103 8.67 -14.56 2.20
C LEU A 103 8.64 -13.68 0.94
N ILE A 104 7.82 -14.06 -0.05
CA ILE A 104 7.67 -13.29 -1.31
C ILE A 104 7.11 -11.90 -1.05
N PHE A 105 6.08 -11.78 -0.20
CA PHE A 105 5.49 -10.51 0.19
C PHE A 105 6.53 -9.61 0.86
N LYS A 106 7.28 -10.13 1.84
CA LYS A 106 8.31 -9.37 2.54
C LYS A 106 9.43 -8.90 1.61
N GLU A 107 9.91 -9.76 0.71
CA GLU A 107 10.94 -9.36 -0.26
C GLU A 107 10.40 -8.32 -1.25
N SER A 108 9.14 -8.42 -1.69
CA SER A 108 8.49 -7.40 -2.53
C SER A 108 8.44 -6.02 -1.83
N ILE A 109 8.07 -6.00 -0.54
CA ILE A 109 8.03 -4.76 0.27
C ILE A 109 9.44 -4.20 0.53
N LYS A 110 10.43 -5.07 0.73
CA LYS A 110 11.82 -4.67 0.91
C LYS A 110 12.41 -4.04 -0.35
N ARG A 111 12.14 -4.63 -1.53
CA ARG A 111 12.53 -4.05 -2.83
C ARG A 111 11.93 -2.65 -3.01
N LEU A 112 10.65 -2.48 -2.68
CA LEU A 112 10.00 -1.17 -2.70
C LEU A 112 10.68 -0.16 -1.76
N THR A 113 11.03 -0.58 -0.54
CA THR A 113 11.58 0.32 0.49
C THR A 113 13.03 0.73 0.20
N ASN A 114 13.84 -0.16 -0.37
CA ASN A 114 15.23 0.14 -0.73
C ASN A 114 15.36 1.19 -1.86
N GLU A 115 14.28 1.41 -2.61
CA GLU A 115 14.22 2.31 -3.77
C GLU A 115 13.52 3.65 -3.43
N ILE A 116 13.25 3.89 -2.14
CA ILE A 116 12.65 5.11 -1.58
C ILE A 116 13.70 5.91 -0.82
#